data_AF-A0A933M7Y0-F1
#
_entry.id   AF-A0A933M7Y0-F1
#
_cell.length_a   1.000
_cell.length_b   1.000
_cell.length_c   1.000
_cell.angle_alpha   90.00
_cell.angle_beta   90.00
_cell.angle_gamma   90.00
#
_symmetry.space_group_name_H-M   'P 1'
#
loop_
_entity.id
_entity.type
_entity.pdbx_description
1 polymer ?
#
loop_
_entity_poly.entity_id
_entity_poly.type
_entity_poly.pdbx_seq_one_letter_code
_entity_poly.pdbx_strand_id
1 'polypeptide(L)'
;MWSPRAVEYRRQQSRGDRDIAMAVVVQAMVPAEWAGVMFTTDPVTGRRDVMVIEAVRGLGEALVSGAAKGERYVIEKATLHVLEGQSLFPHRTLQQLAARMEWVQDFTPSAVRFIGVIEALGALGLILPAATGILTWLTPLAAVGLVLVMVGVVITHVRRRDYSRTLMPIVLLMLAAFVAYGRITLIS
;
A
#
# COMPACT_ATOMS: atom_id res chain seq x y z
N MET A 1 -27.78 9.14 38.98
CA MET A 1 -27.70 10.50 39.57
C MET A 1 -27.81 10.53 41.11
N TRP A 2 -28.42 9.53 41.75
CA TRP A 2 -28.50 9.40 43.23
C TRP A 2 -27.61 8.29 43.81
N SER A 3 -26.58 7.86 43.08
CA SER A 3 -25.62 6.90 43.62
C SER A 3 -24.81 7.53 44.77
N PRO A 4 -24.32 6.75 45.75
CA PRO A 4 -23.55 7.27 46.88
C PRO A 4 -22.35 8.14 46.44
N ARG A 5 -21.63 7.70 45.40
CA ARG A 5 -20.51 8.47 44.81
C ARG A 5 -20.95 9.82 44.22
N ALA A 6 -22.13 9.88 43.60
CA ALA A 6 -22.64 11.12 43.03
C ALA A 6 -23.10 12.11 44.10
N VAL A 7 -23.64 11.63 45.22
CA VAL A 7 -24.02 12.48 46.38
C VAL A 7 -22.77 13.04 47.05
N GLU A 8 -21.76 12.21 47.27
CA GLU A 8 -20.49 12.63 47.88
C GLU A 8 -19.76 13.69 47.05
N TYR A 9 -19.64 13.48 45.73
CA TYR A 9 -19.06 14.47 44.82
C TYR A 9 -19.78 15.83 44.90
N ARG A 10 -21.11 15.83 45.03
CA ARG A 10 -21.89 17.08 45.17
C ARG A 10 -21.66 17.79 46.49
N ARG A 11 -21.53 17.05 47.59
CA ARG A 11 -21.19 17.62 48.89
C ARG A 11 -19.82 18.31 48.86
N GLN A 12 -18.84 17.69 48.20
CA GLN A 12 -17.50 18.27 48.03
C GLN A 12 -17.49 19.52 47.15
N GLN A 13 -18.40 19.62 46.17
CA GLN A 13 -18.53 20.78 45.28
C GLN A 13 -19.51 21.86 45.79
N SER A 14 -19.99 21.75 47.04
CA SER A 14 -20.93 22.70 47.67
C SER A 14 -22.19 23.03 46.86
N ARG A 15 -22.63 22.13 45.97
CA ARG A 15 -23.87 22.26 45.20
C ARG A 15 -25.02 21.61 45.98
N GLY A 16 -26.03 22.40 46.35
CA GLY A 16 -27.23 21.90 47.04
C GLY A 16 -28.00 20.87 46.22
N ASP A 17 -28.58 19.87 46.89
CA ASP A 17 -29.22 18.70 46.25
C ASP A 17 -30.53 19.02 45.50
N ARG A 18 -31.09 20.22 45.66
CA ARG A 18 -32.49 20.51 45.28
C ARG A 18 -32.70 21.05 43.86
N ASP A 19 -31.64 21.37 43.11
CA ASP A 19 -31.79 22.08 41.83
C ASP A 19 -30.83 21.57 40.73
N ILE A 20 -30.76 20.25 40.58
CA ILE A 20 -29.91 19.62 39.57
C ILE A 20 -30.79 18.84 38.61
N ALA A 21 -30.79 19.27 37.35
CA ALA A 21 -31.39 18.55 36.23
C ALA A 21 -30.28 17.92 35.39
N MET A 22 -30.49 16.68 34.95
CA MET A 22 -29.61 15.98 34.01
C MET A 22 -30.28 15.96 32.64
N ALA A 23 -29.67 16.62 31.66
CA ALA A 23 -30.09 16.49 30.28
C ALA A 23 -29.63 15.12 29.74
N VAL A 24 -30.52 14.42 29.05
CA VAL A 24 -30.20 13.18 28.35
C VAL A 24 -29.95 13.51 26.89
N VAL A 25 -28.76 13.15 26.40
CA VAL A 25 -28.40 13.29 25.00
C VAL A 25 -28.77 12.00 24.27
N VAL A 26 -29.60 12.10 23.24
CA VAL A 26 -29.91 10.99 22.33
C VAL A 26 -29.19 11.24 21.02
N GLN A 27 -28.28 10.34 20.67
CA GLN A 27 -27.46 10.41 19.44
C GLN A 27 -27.66 9.13 18.62
N ALA A 28 -27.66 9.27 17.29
CA ALA A 28 -27.66 8.13 16.41
C ALA A 28 -26.31 7.39 16.49
N MET A 29 -26.37 6.06 16.51
CA MET A 29 -25.17 5.22 16.52
C MET A 29 -24.53 5.19 15.13
N VAL A 30 -23.21 5.39 15.08
CA VAL A 30 -22.42 5.28 13.85
C VAL A 30 -21.75 3.90 13.82
N PRO A 31 -21.96 3.07 12.78
CA PRO A 31 -21.24 1.80 12.63
C PRO A 31 -19.79 2.08 12.21
N ALA A 32 -18.92 2.24 13.20
CA ALA A 32 -17.53 2.61 12.99
C ALA A 32 -16.63 1.36 12.85
N GLU A 33 -15.81 1.33 11.79
CA GLU A 33 -14.71 0.35 11.66
C GLU A 33 -13.57 0.67 12.64
N TRP A 34 -13.36 1.96 12.91
CA TRP A 34 -12.43 2.50 13.89
C TRP A 34 -13.09 3.62 14.68
N ALA A 35 -12.80 3.66 15.98
CA ALA A 35 -13.18 4.76 16.86
C ALA A 35 -11.98 5.15 17.74
N GLY A 36 -12.00 6.35 18.29
CA GLY A 36 -10.86 6.84 19.05
C GLY A 36 -11.12 8.14 19.79
N VAL A 37 -10.09 8.60 20.50
CA VAL A 37 -10.04 9.89 21.17
C VAL A 37 -8.85 10.67 20.62
N MET A 38 -9.03 11.98 20.50
CA MET A 38 -7.98 12.89 20.04
C MET A 38 -7.80 14.02 21.04
N PHE A 39 -6.55 14.25 21.40
CA PHE A 39 -6.12 15.40 22.16
C PHE A 39 -5.35 16.35 21.25
N THR A 40 -5.76 17.61 21.22
CA THR A 40 -5.05 18.66 20.48
C THR A 40 -3.77 19.12 21.18
N THR A 41 -3.39 18.53 22.29
CA THR A 41 -2.18 18.82 23.06
C THR A 41 -1.78 17.49 23.67
N ASP A 42 -0.49 17.18 23.77
CA ASP A 42 -0.06 15.98 24.49
C ASP A 42 -0.54 16.05 25.94
N PRO A 43 -1.45 15.15 26.38
CA PRO A 43 -2.03 15.22 27.72
C PRO A 43 -1.03 14.81 28.82
N VAL A 44 0.10 14.19 28.46
CA VAL A 44 1.15 13.78 29.40
C VAL A 44 2.20 14.87 29.56
N THR A 45 2.68 15.43 28.44
CA THR A 45 3.79 16.39 28.45
C THR A 45 3.36 17.85 28.36
N GLY A 46 2.12 18.13 27.92
CA GLY A 46 1.62 19.49 27.67
C GLY A 46 2.09 20.11 26.35
N ARG A 47 2.81 19.36 25.50
CA ARG A 47 3.26 19.82 24.18
C ARG A 47 2.07 20.20 23.29
N ARG A 48 2.02 21.45 22.84
CA ARG A 48 0.92 22.03 22.02
C ARG A 48 1.18 22.00 20.52
N ASP A 49 2.42 21.77 20.13
CA ASP A 49 2.88 21.57 18.75
C ASP A 49 2.47 20.21 18.17
N VAL A 50 2.07 19.28 19.04
CA VAL A 50 1.61 17.94 18.67
C VAL A 50 0.14 17.74 18.99
N MET A 51 -0.47 16.79 18.30
CA MET A 51 -1.76 16.19 18.64
C MET A 51 -1.55 14.70 18.92
N VAL A 52 -2.32 14.15 19.85
CA VAL A 52 -2.27 12.75 20.23
C VAL A 52 -3.59 12.09 19.86
N ILE A 53 -3.55 11.00 19.11
CA ILE A 53 -4.72 10.22 18.74
C ILE A 53 -4.57 8.82 19.32
N GLU A 54 -5.60 8.32 19.98
CA GLU A 54 -5.69 6.92 20.39
C GLU A 54 -6.89 6.27 19.70
N ALA A 55 -6.68 5.16 19.00
CA ALA A 55 -7.70 4.51 18.18
C ALA A 55 -7.82 3.01 18.46
N VAL A 56 -9.03 2.48 18.33
CA VAL A 56 -9.38 1.06 18.44
C VAL A 56 -10.28 0.65 17.29
N ARG A 57 -10.20 -0.63 16.90
CA ARG A 57 -11.14 -1.25 15.97
C ARG A 57 -12.53 -1.37 16.61
N GLY A 58 -13.57 -1.04 15.85
CA GLY A 58 -14.95 -1.09 16.31
C GLY A 58 -15.36 0.14 17.13
N LEU A 59 -16.26 -0.07 18.11
CA LEU A 59 -16.86 1.02 18.89
C LEU A 59 -15.88 1.59 19.94
N GLY A 60 -15.90 2.91 20.11
CA GLY A 60 -14.97 3.64 20.98
C GLY A 60 -15.16 3.38 22.48
N GLU A 61 -16.24 2.72 22.88
CA GLU A 61 -16.53 2.37 24.29
C GLU A 61 -15.43 1.51 24.91
N ALA A 62 -14.86 0.57 24.15
CA ALA A 62 -13.78 -0.29 24.63
C ALA A 62 -12.51 0.52 24.97
N LEU A 63 -12.25 1.61 24.26
CA LEU A 63 -11.14 2.52 24.55
C LEU A 63 -11.45 3.41 25.77
N VAL A 64 -12.65 4.01 25.80
CA VAL A 64 -13.04 4.95 26.87
C VAL A 64 -13.21 4.26 28.23
N SER A 65 -13.65 3.00 28.23
CA SER A 65 -13.73 2.18 29.45
C SER A 65 -12.36 1.67 29.94
N GLY A 66 -11.30 1.83 29.13
CA GLY A 66 -9.99 1.24 29.39
C GLY A 66 -9.93 -0.27 29.22
N ALA A 67 -10.97 -0.89 28.66
CA ALA A 67 -11.04 -2.33 28.44
C ALA A 67 -10.12 -2.82 27.31
N ALA A 68 -9.76 -1.93 26.37
CA ALA A 68 -8.85 -2.23 25.26
C ALA A 68 -7.70 -1.21 25.19
N LYS A 69 -6.49 -1.71 24.90
CA LYS A 69 -5.32 -0.87 24.62
C LYS A 69 -5.36 -0.44 23.16
N GLY A 70 -5.68 0.83 22.92
CA GLY A 70 -5.68 1.44 21.59
C GLY A 70 -4.28 1.67 21.03
N GLU A 71 -4.23 1.90 19.73
CA GLU A 71 -3.02 2.35 19.03
C GLU A 71 -2.88 3.85 19.26
N ARG A 72 -1.71 4.28 19.78
CA ARG A 72 -1.41 5.68 20.09
C ARG A 72 -0.53 6.29 19.00
N TYR A 73 -0.90 7.50 18.60
CA TYR A 73 -0.22 8.29 17.58
C TYR A 73 0.10 9.67 18.11
N VAL A 74 1.34 10.12 17.92
CA VAL A 74 1.73 11.51 18.16
C VAL A 74 2.02 12.13 16.80
N ILE A 75 1.33 13.21 16.48
CA ILE A 75 1.38 13.86 15.17
C ILE A 75 1.80 15.31 15.36
N GLU A 76 2.80 15.77 14.62
CA GLU A 76 3.15 17.19 14.56
C GLU A 76 2.05 17.96 13.82
N LYS A 77 1.49 19.00 14.44
CA LYS A 77 0.35 19.71 13.84
C LYS A 77 0.69 20.50 12.60
N ALA A 78 1.89 21.07 12.54
CA ALA A 78 2.28 21.97 11.45
C ALA A 78 2.44 21.21 10.13
N THR A 79 2.94 19.98 10.19
CA THR A 79 3.29 19.17 9.02
C THR A 79 2.37 17.97 8.83
N LEU A 80 1.58 17.62 9.86
CA LEU A 80 0.81 16.37 9.95
C LEU A 80 1.68 15.11 9.86
N HIS A 81 2.98 15.22 10.13
CA HIS A 81 3.86 14.06 10.22
C HIS A 81 3.64 13.30 11.53
N VAL A 82 3.53 11.98 11.41
CA VAL A 82 3.48 11.07 12.56
C VAL A 82 4.88 10.99 13.17
N LEU A 83 5.01 11.47 14.41
CA LEU A 83 6.23 11.45 15.21
C LEU A 83 6.38 10.13 15.99
N GLU A 84 5.26 9.56 16.42
CA GLU A 84 5.20 8.30 17.19
C GLU A 84 4.00 7.48 16.74
N GLY A 85 4.18 6.16 16.62
CA GLY A 85 3.16 5.22 16.11
C GLY A 85 3.30 4.91 14.61
N GLN A 86 2.71 3.80 14.16
CA GLN A 86 2.68 3.42 12.73
C GLN A 86 1.36 3.85 12.07
N SER A 87 1.42 4.70 11.04
CA SER A 87 0.26 5.27 10.33
C SER A 87 -0.97 4.33 10.26
N LEU A 88 -2.10 4.76 10.85
CA LEU A 88 -3.41 4.09 10.82
C LEU A 88 -3.85 3.69 9.41
N PHE A 89 -3.52 4.56 8.45
CA PHE A 89 -3.75 4.30 7.04
C PHE A 89 -2.45 3.77 6.47
N PRO A 90 -2.40 2.50 6.04
CA PRO A 90 -1.28 2.03 5.23
C PRO A 90 -1.29 2.88 3.97
N HIS A 91 -0.43 3.90 3.93
CA HIS A 91 0.07 4.39 2.67
C HIS A 91 0.65 3.15 2.04
N ARG A 92 0.12 2.68 0.90
CA ARG A 92 0.75 1.60 0.16
C ARG A 92 2.18 2.06 -0.10
N THR A 93 3.11 1.64 0.75
CA THR A 93 4.48 2.10 0.72
C THR A 93 5.04 1.61 -0.60
N LEU A 94 5.95 2.38 -1.20
CA LEU A 94 6.74 1.91 -2.34
C LEU A 94 7.43 0.56 -2.02
N GLN A 95 7.61 0.23 -0.75
CA GLN A 95 8.04 -1.08 -0.26
C GLN A 95 7.05 -2.23 -0.53
N GLN A 96 5.73 -2.03 -0.47
CA GLN A 96 4.75 -3.06 -0.86
C GLN A 96 4.71 -3.26 -2.38
N LEU A 97 4.96 -2.19 -3.16
CA LEU A 97 5.20 -2.31 -4.61
C LEU A 97 6.53 -3.03 -4.88
N ALA A 98 7.58 -2.72 -4.12
CA ALA A 98 8.88 -3.40 -4.19
C ALA A 98 8.80 -4.87 -3.75
N ALA A 99 7.90 -5.23 -2.83
CA ALA A 99 7.63 -6.61 -2.44
C ALA A 99 6.98 -7.43 -3.58
N ARG A 100 6.23 -6.78 -4.49
CA ARG A 100 5.79 -7.41 -5.75
C ARG A 100 6.90 -7.50 -6.80
N MET A 101 7.97 -6.72 -6.63
CA MET A 101 9.19 -6.75 -7.45
C MET A 101 10.35 -7.40 -6.69
N GLU A 102 10.08 -8.48 -5.95
CA GLU A 102 11.09 -9.21 -5.16
C GLU A 102 12.33 -9.57 -6.00
N TRP A 103 12.15 -9.89 -7.28
CA TRP A 103 13.23 -10.16 -8.23
C TRP A 103 14.12 -8.96 -8.57
N VAL A 104 13.66 -7.71 -8.42
CA VAL A 104 14.44 -6.49 -8.68
C VAL A 104 15.53 -6.30 -7.63
N GLN A 105 15.37 -6.87 -6.43
CA GLN A 105 16.34 -6.75 -5.34
C GLN A 105 17.64 -7.55 -5.61
N ASP A 106 17.58 -8.57 -6.47
CA ASP A 106 18.72 -9.42 -6.81
C ASP A 106 19.64 -8.82 -7.89
N PHE A 107 19.22 -7.73 -8.53
CA PHE A 107 19.93 -7.10 -9.63
C PHE A 107 20.34 -5.67 -9.30
N THR A 108 21.48 -5.24 -9.84
CA THR A 108 21.92 -3.84 -9.70
C THR A 108 20.94 -2.90 -10.42
N PRO A 109 20.74 -1.66 -9.94
CA PRO A 109 19.86 -0.68 -10.59
C PRO A 109 20.22 -0.44 -12.07
N SER A 110 21.50 -0.55 -12.42
CA SER A 110 21.99 -0.47 -13.79
C SER A 110 21.56 -1.65 -14.65
N ALA A 111 21.59 -2.88 -14.11
CA ALA A 111 21.13 -4.07 -14.82
C ALA A 111 19.62 -4.02 -15.11
N VAL A 112 18.81 -3.59 -14.14
CA VAL A 112 17.36 -3.45 -14.32
C VAL A 112 17.03 -2.41 -15.39
N ARG A 113 17.72 -1.26 -15.38
CA ARG A 113 17.58 -0.24 -16.43
C ARG A 113 18.01 -0.76 -17.80
N PHE A 114 19.09 -1.54 -17.87
CA PHE A 114 19.57 -2.12 -19.12
C PHE A 114 18.56 -3.10 -19.73
N ILE A 115 17.98 -3.99 -18.91
CA ILE A 115 16.94 -4.93 -19.34
C ILE A 115 15.71 -4.16 -19.85
N GLY A 116 15.26 -3.15 -19.11
CA GLY A 116 14.11 -2.33 -19.51
C GLY A 116 14.34 -1.57 -20.83
N VAL A 117 15.55 -1.06 -21.07
CA VAL A 117 15.90 -0.41 -22.34
C VAL A 117 15.89 -1.40 -23.50
N ILE A 118 16.47 -2.60 -23.32
CA ILE A 118 16.46 -3.66 -24.35
C ILE A 118 15.04 -4.09 -24.69
N GLU A 119 14.19 -4.31 -23.69
CA GLU A 119 12.81 -4.73 -23.90
C GLU A 119 11.99 -3.66 -24.65
N ALA A 120 12.15 -2.39 -24.27
CA ALA A 120 11.52 -1.27 -24.97
C ALA A 120 11.97 -1.18 -26.44
N LEU A 121 13.27 -1.35 -26.70
CA LEU A 121 13.82 -1.37 -28.06
C LEU A 121 13.32 -2.58 -28.87
N GLY A 122 13.22 -3.75 -28.25
CA GLY A 122 12.66 -4.95 -28.87
C GLY A 122 11.19 -4.79 -29.25
N ALA A 123 10.38 -4.22 -28.36
CA ALA A 123 8.98 -3.91 -28.64
C ALA A 123 8.82 -2.88 -29.77
N LEU A 124 9.63 -1.82 -29.76
CA LEU A 124 9.67 -0.84 -30.85
C LEU A 124 10.10 -1.49 -32.17
N GLY A 125 11.08 -2.40 -32.16
CA GLY A 125 11.53 -3.15 -33.33
C GLY A 125 10.49 -4.13 -33.90
N LEU A 126 9.54 -4.59 -33.09
CA LEU A 126 8.39 -5.36 -33.55
C LEU A 126 7.29 -4.48 -34.15
N ILE A 127 7.00 -3.34 -33.52
CA ILE A 127 5.85 -2.49 -33.86
C ILE A 127 6.15 -1.53 -35.02
N LEU A 128 7.30 -0.85 -34.99
CA LEU A 128 7.63 0.21 -35.97
C LEU A 128 7.61 -0.31 -37.41
N PRO A 129 8.25 -1.44 -37.76
CA PRO A 129 8.24 -1.93 -39.14
C PRO A 129 6.85 -2.42 -39.60
N ALA A 130 6.02 -2.88 -38.66
CA ALA A 130 4.64 -3.30 -38.95
C ALA A 130 3.73 -2.08 -39.21
N ALA A 131 3.99 -0.94 -38.54
CA ALA A 131 3.21 0.27 -38.68
C ALA A 131 3.66 1.16 -39.85
N THR A 132 4.96 1.21 -40.16
CA THR A 132 5.52 2.12 -41.19
C THR A 132 5.81 1.43 -42.52
N GLY A 133 5.83 0.10 -42.58
CA GLY A 133 6.14 -0.66 -43.79
C GLY A 133 7.60 -0.54 -44.27
N ILE A 134 8.48 0.13 -43.51
CA ILE A 134 9.87 0.42 -43.85
C ILE A 134 10.77 -0.36 -42.88
N LEU A 135 11.79 -1.09 -43.39
CA LEU A 135 12.69 -1.99 -42.64
C LEU A 135 12.01 -3.25 -42.02
N THR A 136 11.26 -4.01 -42.80
CA THR A 136 10.62 -5.28 -42.36
C THR A 136 11.59 -6.37 -41.89
N TRP A 137 12.89 -6.26 -42.18
CA TRP A 137 13.94 -7.16 -41.68
C TRP A 137 14.32 -6.92 -40.22
N LEU A 138 13.92 -5.78 -39.63
CA LEU A 138 14.15 -5.48 -38.22
C LEU A 138 13.22 -6.30 -37.30
N THR A 139 12.02 -6.64 -37.78
CA THR A 139 11.03 -7.45 -37.03
C THR A 139 11.53 -8.84 -36.65
N PRO A 140 12.05 -9.68 -37.57
CA PRO A 140 12.55 -10.99 -37.17
C PRO A 140 13.77 -10.90 -36.23
N LEU A 141 14.64 -9.90 -36.42
CA LEU A 141 15.79 -9.69 -35.53
C LEU A 141 15.35 -9.31 -34.11
N ALA A 142 14.38 -8.40 -33.97
CA ALA A 142 13.81 -8.01 -32.68
C ALA A 142 13.08 -9.18 -32.00
N ALA A 143 12.36 -10.00 -32.77
CA ALA A 143 11.69 -11.19 -32.28
C ALA A 143 12.68 -12.23 -31.72
N VAL A 144 13.81 -12.47 -32.41
CA VAL A 144 14.89 -13.34 -31.93
C VAL A 144 15.49 -12.82 -30.61
N GLY A 145 15.70 -11.51 -30.50
CA GLY A 145 16.15 -10.89 -29.24
C GLY A 145 15.18 -11.10 -28.08
N LEU A 146 13.88 -10.94 -28.32
CA LEU A 146 12.82 -11.22 -27.34
C LEU A 146 12.77 -12.69 -26.93
N VAL A 147 12.96 -13.62 -27.87
CA VAL A 147 13.04 -15.06 -27.57
C VAL A 147 14.19 -15.35 -26.60
N LEU A 148 15.38 -14.78 -26.83
CA LEU A 148 16.54 -14.97 -25.94
C LEU A 148 16.27 -14.44 -24.51
N VAL A 149 15.64 -13.27 -24.38
CA VAL A 149 15.26 -12.70 -23.07
C VAL A 149 14.24 -13.59 -22.38
N MET A 150 13.21 -14.04 -23.10
CA MET A 150 12.14 -14.87 -22.54
C MET A 150 12.64 -16.25 -22.09
N VAL A 151 13.62 -16.84 -22.78
CA VAL A 151 14.30 -18.06 -22.30
C VAL A 151 14.98 -17.81 -20.96
N GLY A 152 15.70 -16.69 -20.80
CA GLY A 152 16.29 -16.29 -19.53
C GLY A 152 15.26 -16.13 -18.40
N VAL A 153 14.11 -15.53 -18.71
CA VAL A 153 12.98 -15.35 -17.77
C VAL A 153 12.37 -16.70 -17.37
N VAL A 154 12.17 -17.61 -18.32
CA VAL A 154 11.63 -18.94 -18.01
C VAL A 154 12.62 -19.73 -17.13
N ILE A 155 13.92 -19.68 -17.44
CA ILE A 155 14.96 -20.34 -16.63
C ILE A 155 14.98 -19.80 -15.21
N THR A 156 14.89 -18.48 -15.00
CA THR A 156 14.90 -17.89 -13.65
C THR A 156 13.66 -18.29 -12.84
N HIS A 157 12.47 -18.32 -13.45
CA HIS A 157 11.24 -18.73 -12.77
C HIS A 157 11.23 -20.23 -12.44
N VAL A 158 11.73 -21.09 -13.34
CA VAL A 158 11.87 -22.53 -13.10
C VAL A 158 12.87 -22.80 -11.98
N ARG A 159 14.01 -22.09 -11.94
CA ARG A 159 14.99 -22.19 -10.84
C ARG A 159 14.42 -21.76 -9.48
N ARG A 160 13.47 -20.82 -9.46
CA ARG A 160 12.79 -20.34 -8.25
C ARG A 160 11.61 -21.21 -7.80
N ARG A 161 11.28 -22.31 -8.53
CA ARG A 161 10.09 -23.16 -8.29
C ARG A 161 8.77 -22.38 -8.27
N ASP A 162 8.71 -21.20 -8.89
CA ASP A 162 7.50 -20.36 -8.96
C ASP A 162 6.68 -20.71 -10.20
N TYR A 163 6.11 -21.92 -10.22
CA TYR A 163 5.34 -22.44 -11.36
C TYR A 163 4.03 -21.68 -11.61
N SER A 164 3.54 -20.94 -10.61
CA SER A 164 2.32 -20.14 -10.76
C SER A 164 2.55 -18.93 -11.68
N ARG A 165 3.80 -18.46 -11.79
CA ARG A 165 4.18 -17.29 -12.59
C ARG A 165 4.93 -17.61 -13.89
N THR A 166 5.13 -18.88 -14.24
CA THR A 166 5.81 -19.30 -15.49
C THR A 166 4.92 -19.31 -16.73
N LEU A 167 3.59 -19.34 -16.58
CA LEU A 167 2.66 -19.48 -17.71
C LEU A 167 2.77 -18.33 -18.73
N MET A 168 2.75 -17.09 -18.24
CA MET A 168 2.76 -15.91 -19.11
C MET A 168 4.04 -15.76 -19.95
N PRO A 169 5.27 -15.89 -19.39
CA PRO A 169 6.50 -15.88 -20.18
C PRO A 169 6.57 -16.98 -21.25
N ILE A 170 6.02 -18.17 -20.99
CA ILE A 170 6.00 -19.27 -21.96
C ILE A 170 5.09 -18.92 -23.15
N VAL A 171 3.92 -18.33 -22.90
CA VAL A 171 3.01 -17.87 -23.96
C VAL A 171 3.68 -16.80 -24.82
N LEU A 172 4.33 -15.81 -24.19
CA LEU A 172 5.05 -14.76 -24.90
C LEU A 172 6.25 -15.30 -25.69
N LEU A 173 6.98 -16.28 -25.15
CA LEU A 173 8.07 -16.97 -25.85
C LEU A 173 7.57 -17.66 -27.13
N MET A 174 6.46 -18.40 -27.04
CA MET A 174 5.86 -19.08 -28.20
C MET A 174 5.38 -18.09 -29.26
N LEU A 175 4.74 -16.99 -28.86
CA LEU A 175 4.30 -15.94 -29.78
C LEU A 175 5.49 -15.25 -30.47
N ALA A 176 6.53 -14.89 -29.72
CA ALA A 176 7.72 -14.26 -30.29
C ALA A 176 8.44 -15.20 -31.27
N ALA A 177 8.54 -16.49 -30.94
CA ALA A 177 9.12 -17.49 -31.83
C ALA A 177 8.28 -17.69 -33.10
N PHE A 178 6.95 -17.70 -32.99
CA PHE A 178 6.05 -17.77 -34.14
C PHE A 178 6.20 -16.55 -35.06
N VAL A 179 6.27 -15.34 -34.49
CA VAL A 179 6.50 -14.10 -35.26
C VAL A 179 7.88 -14.10 -35.93
N ALA A 180 8.92 -14.53 -35.22
CA ALA A 180 10.27 -14.65 -35.78
C ALA A 180 10.27 -15.62 -36.97
N TYR A 181 9.75 -16.82 -36.79
CA TYR A 181 9.69 -17.85 -37.82
C TYR A 181 8.88 -17.41 -39.03
N GLY A 182 7.64 -16.94 -38.82
CA GLY A 182 6.74 -16.52 -39.89
C GLY A 182 7.28 -15.34 -40.70
N ARG A 183 8.00 -14.40 -40.07
CA ARG A 183 8.61 -13.27 -40.79
C ARG A 183 9.89 -13.65 -41.51
N ILE A 184 10.69 -14.57 -40.96
CA ILE A 184 11.90 -15.08 -41.65
C ILE A 184 11.50 -15.82 -42.93
N THR A 185 10.50 -16.71 -42.86
CA THR A 185 10.02 -17.49 -44.02
C THR A 185 9.30 -16.66 -45.08
N LEU A 186 8.72 -15.52 -44.71
CA LEU A 186 8.11 -14.56 -45.65
C LEU A 186 9.15 -13.71 -46.40
N ILE A 187 10.38 -13.61 -45.89
CA ILE A 187 11.43 -12.73 -46.43
C ILE A 187 12.56 -13.53 -47.13
N SER A 188 12.73 -14.81 -46.80
CA SER A 188 13.63 -15.77 -47.46
C SER A 188 13.02 -16.39 -48.71
#